data_AF-A0AAD1EI67-F1
#
_entry.id   AF-A0AAD1EI67-F1
#
_cell.length_a   1.000
_cell.length_b   1.000
_cell.length_c   1.000
_cell.angle_alpha   90.00
_cell.angle_beta   90.00
_cell.angle_gamma   90.00
#
_symmetry.space_group_name_H-M   'P 1'
#
loop_
_entity.id
_entity.type
_entity.pdbx_description
1 polymer ?
#
loop_
_entity_poly.entity_id
_entity_poly.type
_entity_poly.pdbx_seq_one_letter_code
_entity_poly.pdbx_strand_id
1 'polypeptide(L)' 'MAPERAPMTSRADEVLAEFKGDARAAIAALLEDRDALLHQADSATSHGFLRGRFSEGARRPINEEIA' A
#
# COMPACT_ATOMS: atom_id res chain seq x y z
N MET A 1 12.13 -16.67 -12.15
CA MET A 1 10.90 -16.83 -12.96
C MET A 1 9.83 -16.00 -12.27
N ALA A 2 9.45 -14.85 -12.85
CA ALA A 2 8.37 -14.05 -12.27
C ALA A 2 7.05 -14.82 -12.41
N PRO A 3 6.13 -14.77 -11.44
CA PRO A 3 4.86 -15.45 -11.56
C PRO A 3 4.12 -14.88 -12.79
N GLU A 4 3.69 -15.77 -13.68
CA GLU A 4 2.85 -15.43 -14.80
C GLU A 4 1.55 -14.82 -14.25
N ARG A 5 1.24 -13.57 -14.63
CA ARG A 5 0.01 -12.92 -14.18
C ARG A 5 -1.16 -13.70 -14.77
N ALA A 6 -1.96 -14.30 -13.91
CA ALA A 6 -3.24 -14.88 -14.30
C ALA A 6 -4.05 -13.85 -15.12
N PRO A 7 -4.85 -14.29 -16.12
CA PRO A 7 -5.67 -13.40 -16.91
C PRO A 7 -6.54 -12.53 -15.98
N MET A 8 -6.63 -11.22 -16.24
CA MET A 8 -7.29 -10.28 -15.32
C MET A 8 -8.74 -10.66 -14.95
N THR A 9 -9.42 -11.37 -15.84
CA THR A 9 -10.77 -11.89 -15.60
C THR A 9 -10.81 -12.91 -14.46
N SER A 10 -9.85 -13.84 -14.37
CA SER A 10 -9.85 -14.86 -13.31
C SER A 10 -9.66 -14.24 -11.92
N ARG A 11 -8.87 -13.17 -11.83
CA ARG A 11 -8.66 -12.43 -10.58
C ARG A 11 -9.92 -11.71 -10.13
N ALA A 12 -10.68 -11.13 -11.06
CA ALA A 12 -11.94 -10.47 -10.74
C ALA A 12 -12.99 -11.48 -10.25
N ASP A 13 -13.03 -12.68 -10.85
CA ASP A 13 -13.92 -13.76 -10.44
C ASP A 13 -13.59 -14.29 -9.03
N GLU A 14 -12.30 -14.41 -8.71
CA GLU A 14 -11.83 -14.77 -7.35
C GLU A 14 -12.33 -13.77 -6.30
N VAL A 15 -12.15 -12.47 -6.56
CA VAL A 15 -12.61 -11.41 -5.66
C VAL A 15 -14.13 -11.45 -5.55
N LEU A 16 -14.85 -11.56 -6.66
CA LEU A 16 -16.31 -11.62 -6.63
C LEU A 16 -16.82 -12.84 -5.83
N ALA A 17 -16.13 -13.98 -5.91
CA ALA A 17 -16.44 -15.17 -5.12
C ALA A 17 -16.21 -14.97 -3.61
N GLU A 18 -15.16 -14.25 -3.21
CA GLU A 18 -14.91 -13.87 -1.79
C GLU A 18 -16.09 -13.09 -1.20
N PHE A 19 -16.70 -12.21 -1.99
CA PHE A 19 -17.88 -11.43 -1.61
C PHE A 19 -19.20 -12.13 -1.96
N LYS A 20 -19.19 -13.46 -2.18
CA LYS A 20 -20.39 -14.28 -2.46
C LYS A 20 -21.22 -13.79 -3.66
N GLY A 21 -20.58 -13.17 -4.65
CA GLY A 21 -21.25 -12.60 -5.82
C GLY A 21 -21.72 -11.16 -5.66
N ASP A 22 -21.53 -10.53 -4.49
CA ASP A 22 -21.90 -9.12 -4.30
C ASP A 22 -20.85 -8.18 -4.91
N ALA A 23 -21.10 -7.77 -6.14
CA ALA A 23 -20.25 -6.85 -6.88
C ALA A 23 -20.11 -5.47 -6.20
N ARG A 24 -21.15 -4.99 -5.48
CA ARG A 24 -21.08 -3.68 -4.82
C ARG A 24 -20.16 -3.75 -3.60
N ALA A 25 -20.27 -4.81 -2.81
CA ALA A 25 -19.39 -5.04 -1.67
C ALA A 25 -17.92 -5.22 -2.12
N ALA A 26 -17.69 -6.00 -3.18
CA ALA A 26 -16.35 -6.20 -3.74
C ALA A 26 -15.72 -4.89 -4.23
N ILE A 27 -16.49 -4.05 -4.95
CA ILE A 27 -16.02 -2.73 -5.40
C ILE A 27 -15.75 -1.81 -4.22
N ALA A 28 -16.63 -1.79 -3.21
CA ALA A 28 -16.44 -0.95 -2.03
C ALA A 28 -15.13 -1.31 -1.28
N ALA A 29 -14.87 -2.60 -1.07
CA ALA A 29 -13.64 -3.08 -0.45
C ALA A 29 -12.39 -2.72 -1.28
N LEU A 30 -12.45 -2.88 -2.60
CA LEU A 30 -11.33 -2.49 -3.48
C LEU A 30 -11.01 -0.99 -3.40
N LEU A 31 -12.02 -0.14 -3.30
CA LEU A 31 -11.84 1.30 -3.14
C LEU A 31 -11.27 1.65 -1.77
N GLU A 32 -11.71 0.97 -0.71
CA GLU A 32 -11.16 1.13 0.64
C GLU A 32 -9.68 0.73 0.71
N ASP A 33 -9.31 -0.42 0.16
CA ASP A 33 -7.92 -0.89 0.09
C ASP A 33 -7.03 0.09 -0.68
N ARG A 34 -7.54 0.63 -1.81
CA ARG A 34 -6.83 1.65 -2.58
C ARG A 34 -6.56 2.90 -1.73
N ASP A 35 -7.57 3.38 -1.02
CA ASP A 35 -7.46 4.60 -0.22
C ASP A 35 -6.52 4.37 0.98
N ALA A 36 -6.52 3.18 1.57
CA ALA A 36 -5.56 2.77 2.59
C ALA A 36 -4.12 2.74 2.06
N LEU A 37 -3.90 2.16 0.88
CA LEU A 37 -2.59 2.14 0.22
C LEU A 37 -2.09 3.54 -0.12
N LEU A 38 -2.97 4.43 -0.58
CA LEU A 38 -2.64 5.82 -0.85
C LEU A 38 -2.28 6.57 0.43
N HIS A 39 -3.04 6.36 1.51
CA HIS A 39 -2.74 6.96 2.81
C HIS A 39 -1.40 6.49 3.36
N GLN A 40 -1.06 5.21 3.16
CA GLN A 40 0.21 4.64 3.59
C GLN A 40 1.38 5.02 2.69
N ALA A 41 1.15 5.36 1.41
CA ALA A 41 2.22 5.65 0.46
C ALA A 41 3.17 6.76 0.95
N ASP A 42 2.63 7.81 1.58
CA ASP A 42 3.42 8.93 2.10
C ASP A 42 4.32 8.51 3.28
N SER A 43 3.87 7.57 4.12
CA SER A 43 4.63 7.09 5.29
C SER A 43 5.56 5.92 4.97
N ALA A 44 5.21 5.11 3.96
CA ALA A 44 6.02 3.98 3.50
C ALA A 44 7.18 4.43 2.58
N THR A 45 7.16 5.68 2.10
CA THR A 45 8.25 6.24 1.31
C THR A 45 9.44 6.55 2.23
N SER A 46 10.48 5.72 2.16
CA SER A 46 11.76 6.05 2.80
C SER A 46 12.41 7.20 2.03
N HIS A 47 12.42 8.40 2.61
CA HIS A 47 13.08 9.58 2.05
C HIS A 47 14.63 9.52 2.16
N GLY A 48 15.20 8.32 2.12
CA GLY A 48 16.64 8.08 2.09
C GLY A 48 17.35 8.52 3.37
N PHE A 49 17.52 7.59 4.31
CA PHE A 49 18.66 7.64 5.21
C PHE A 49 19.79 6.80 4.59
N LEU A 50 20.61 7.44 3.77
CA LEU A 50 21.73 6.79 3.08
C LEU A 50 23.04 7.24 3.72
N ARG A 51 23.84 6.27 4.19
CA ARG A 51 25.20 6.51 4.72
C ARG A 51 25.26 7.57 5.84
N GLY A 52 24.31 7.53 6.78
CA GLY A 52 24.31 8.45 7.92
C GLY A 52 23.76 9.84 7.63
N ARG A 53 23.22 10.10 6.43
CA ARG A 53 22.60 11.38 6.06
C ARG A 53 21.17 11.17 5.56
N PHE A 54 20.30 12.10 5.95
CA PHE A 54 18.94 12.21 5.41
C PHE A 54 18.99 12.91 4.06
N SER A 55 18.16 12.49 3.11
CA SER A 55 18.01 13.20 1.84
C SER A 55 17.42 14.60 2.07
N GLU A 56 17.67 15.51 1.14
CA GLU A 56 17.19 16.88 1.21
C GLU A 56 15.65 16.92 1.36
N GLY A 57 15.16 17.51 2.44
CA GLY A 57 13.73 17.54 2.80
C GLY A 57 13.27 16.47 3.82
N ALA A 58 14.06 15.42 4.06
CA ALA A 58 13.77 14.45 5.12
C ALA A 58 14.25 15.01 6.48
N ARG A 59 13.32 15.43 7.34
CA ARG A 59 13.68 15.88 8.69
C ARG A 59 14.19 14.69 9.50
N ARG A 60 15.30 14.92 10.23
CA ARG A 60 15.77 14.03 11.30
C ARG A 60 14.62 13.85 12.30
N PRO A 61 14.30 12.63 12.77
CA PRO A 61 13.37 12.48 13.88
C PRO A 61 13.89 13.30 15.07
N ILE A 62 13.03 14.14 15.63
CA ILE A 62 13.30 14.87 16.86
C ILE A 62 13.23 13.82 17.95
N ASN A 63 14.37 13.24 18.30
CA ASN A 63 14.46 12.44 19.51
C ASN A 63 14.22 13.42 20.67
N GLU A 64 13.04 13.38 21.28
CA GLU A 64 12.87 13.93 22.63
C GLU A 64 13.88 13.18 23.51
N GLU A 65 14.91 13.91 23.95
CA GLU A 65 15.89 13.43 24.90
C GLU A 65 15.16 12.87 26.12
N ILE A 66 15.37 11.57 26.35
CA ILE A 66 15.21 10.96 27.66
C ILE A 66 16.15 11.71 28.59
N ALA A 67 15.56 12.54 29.48
CA ALA A 67 16.23 13.10 30.64
C ALA A 67 16.36 12.04 31.75
#